data_AF-A0A7W0MNK6-F1
#
_entry.id   AF-A0A7W0MNK6-F1
#
_cell.length_a   1.000
_cell.length_b   1.000
_cell.length_c   1.000
_cell.angle_alpha   90.00
_cell.angle_beta   90.00
_cell.angle_gamma   90.00
#
_symmetry.space_group_name_H-M   'P 1'
#
loop_
_entity.id
_entity.type
_entity.pdbx_description
1 polymer ?
#
loop_
_entity_poly.entity_id
_entity_poly.type
_entity_poly.pdbx_seq_one_letter_code
_entity_poly.pdbx_strand_id
1 'polypeptide(L)'
;PPRAAPLDHAASPKISHSSSWFAENFTEGAFVDGILGGELALPAGAVAEPFVSADDIADVAVEALLDPAHRGRTYELTGPRLLTFAEAVAEIAAASRREIRYRTVSTADFLAELGRAGLPEDALWLMQDLFTNTLDGRNASVRPDVETVLGRKAEDFADFARRAAREGAWRPAQALVGDA
;
A
#
# COMPACT_ATOMS: atom_id res chain seq x y z
N PRO A 1 -21.35 5.90 38.23
CA PRO A 1 -20.26 5.29 37.44
C PRO A 1 -18.95 6.09 37.57
N PRO A 2 -17.77 5.45 37.72
CA PRO A 2 -16.51 6.18 37.71
C PRO A 2 -16.26 6.75 36.30
N ARG A 3 -15.82 8.00 36.26
CA ARG A 3 -15.50 8.74 35.03
C ARG A 3 -14.17 8.22 34.48
N ALA A 4 -14.12 7.85 33.21
CA ALA A 4 -12.87 7.44 32.56
C ALA A 4 -11.80 8.53 32.75
N ALA A 5 -10.59 8.13 33.15
CA ALA A 5 -9.47 9.05 33.26
C ALA A 5 -9.14 9.65 31.88
N PRO A 6 -8.65 10.91 31.82
CA PRO A 6 -8.27 11.52 30.54
C PRO A 6 -7.16 10.69 29.88
N LEU A 7 -7.27 10.48 28.57
CA LEU A 7 -6.19 9.87 27.79
C LEU A 7 -4.97 10.81 27.82
N ASP A 8 -3.86 10.34 28.39
CA ASP A 8 -2.59 11.05 28.30
C ASP A 8 -1.99 10.83 26.90
N HIS A 9 -2.09 11.87 26.06
CA HIS A 9 -1.58 11.86 24.70
C HIS A 9 -0.04 11.70 24.62
N ALA A 10 0.70 11.99 25.69
CA ALA A 10 2.15 11.81 25.73
C ALA A 10 2.55 10.35 26.04
N ALA A 11 1.68 9.59 26.69
CA ALA A 11 1.91 8.19 27.06
C ALA A 11 1.37 7.19 26.02
N SER A 12 0.67 7.65 24.98
CA SER A 12 0.14 6.79 23.92
C SER A 12 1.25 6.32 22.97
N PRO A 13 1.23 5.07 22.47
CA PRO A 13 2.15 4.64 21.42
C PRO A 13 2.01 5.55 20.21
N LYS A 14 3.12 5.87 19.56
CA LYS A 14 3.12 6.61 18.30
C LYS A 14 3.40 5.63 17.17
N ILE A 15 2.46 5.52 16.25
CA ILE A 15 2.63 4.67 15.07
C ILE A 15 2.94 5.61 13.92
N SER A 16 4.09 5.39 13.28
CA SER A 16 4.51 6.10 12.08
C SER A 16 4.66 5.08 10.96
N HIS A 17 4.28 5.44 9.76
CA HIS A 17 4.54 4.65 8.57
C HIS A 17 5.43 5.48 7.67
N SER A 18 6.65 5.01 7.43
CA SER A 18 7.53 5.61 6.42
C SER A 18 7.20 5.09 5.02
N SER A 19 6.52 3.95 4.91
CA SER A 19 5.98 3.42 3.68
C SER A 19 4.92 4.37 3.14
N SER A 20 5.16 4.92 1.94
CA SER A 20 4.16 5.77 1.26
C SER A 20 3.05 4.96 0.60
N TRP A 21 3.17 3.63 0.60
CA TRP A 21 2.30 2.74 -0.16
C TRP A 21 1.90 1.48 0.61
N PHE A 22 0.61 1.20 0.61
CA PHE A 22 0.01 -0.03 1.11
C PHE A 22 -0.14 -1.06 -0.01
N ALA A 23 -0.11 -2.34 0.33
CA ALA A 23 -0.39 -3.41 -0.62
C ALA A 23 -1.83 -3.29 -1.19
N GLU A 24 -2.77 -2.82 -0.37
CA GLU A 24 -4.18 -2.62 -0.69
C GLU A 24 -4.40 -1.54 -1.77
N ASN A 25 -3.42 -0.67 -2.04
CA ASN A 25 -3.51 0.28 -3.16
C ASN A 25 -3.63 -0.40 -4.53
N PHE A 26 -3.32 -1.70 -4.62
CA PHE A 26 -3.49 -2.51 -5.83
C PHE A 26 -4.85 -3.22 -5.92
N THR A 27 -5.58 -3.35 -4.81
CA THR A 27 -6.91 -3.97 -4.76
C THR A 27 -8.02 -2.92 -4.65
N GLU A 28 -7.68 -1.72 -4.21
CA GLU A 28 -8.59 -0.60 -3.97
C GLU A 28 -7.97 0.72 -4.43
N GLY A 29 -8.80 1.71 -4.70
CA GLY A 29 -8.34 3.07 -4.99
C GLY A 29 -7.61 3.21 -6.33
N ALA A 30 -6.46 3.88 -6.33
CA ALA A 30 -5.90 4.51 -7.54
C ALA A 30 -5.36 3.53 -8.61
N PHE A 31 -4.93 2.32 -8.24
CA PHE A 31 -4.29 1.40 -9.20
C PHE A 31 -5.23 0.31 -9.71
N VAL A 32 -6.34 0.05 -9.01
CA VAL A 32 -7.21 -1.09 -9.29
C VAL A 32 -7.72 -1.07 -10.74
N ASP A 33 -8.08 0.10 -11.27
CA ASP A 33 -8.59 0.23 -12.64
C ASP A 33 -7.52 -0.11 -13.69
N GLY A 34 -6.27 0.31 -13.47
CA GLY A 34 -5.16 -0.05 -14.36
C GLY A 34 -4.85 -1.55 -14.31
N ILE A 35 -4.84 -2.13 -13.11
CA ILE A 35 -4.65 -3.58 -12.91
C ILE A 35 -5.80 -4.38 -13.55
N LEU A 36 -7.05 -3.93 -13.42
CA LEU A 36 -8.21 -4.53 -14.09
C LEU A 36 -8.14 -4.33 -15.61
N GLY A 37 -7.65 -3.20 -16.09
CA GLY A 37 -7.41 -2.90 -17.50
C GLY A 37 -6.23 -3.64 -18.13
N GLY A 38 -5.38 -4.29 -17.33
CA GLY A 38 -4.21 -5.04 -17.80
C GLY A 38 -2.96 -4.18 -18.03
N GLU A 39 -2.97 -2.92 -17.62
CA GLU A 39 -1.78 -2.05 -17.65
C GLU A 39 -1.83 -1.02 -16.53
N LEU A 40 -0.78 -0.98 -15.70
CA LEU A 40 -0.55 0.08 -14.73
C LEU A 40 0.56 1.00 -15.23
N ALA A 41 0.21 2.26 -15.48
CA ALA A 41 1.15 3.29 -15.91
C ALA A 41 1.37 4.31 -14.78
N LEU A 42 2.60 4.44 -14.29
CA LEU A 42 2.94 5.35 -13.18
C LEU A 42 4.22 6.13 -13.48
N PRO A 43 4.36 7.36 -12.95
CA PRO A 43 5.61 8.11 -12.99
C PRO A 43 6.57 7.64 -11.90
N ALA A 44 6.69 6.32 -11.74
CA ALA A 44 7.57 5.65 -10.82
C ALA A 44 8.54 4.79 -11.64
N GLY A 45 9.84 5.10 -11.56
CA GLY A 45 10.89 4.34 -12.21
C GLY A 45 11.28 3.11 -11.39
N ALA A 46 12.58 2.94 -11.18
CA ALA A 46 13.15 1.87 -10.36
C ALA A 46 13.13 2.20 -8.85
N VAL A 47 12.27 3.11 -8.40
CA VAL A 47 12.14 3.43 -6.97
C VAL A 47 11.47 2.25 -6.29
N ALA A 48 12.13 1.71 -5.26
CA ALA A 48 11.64 0.58 -4.51
C ALA A 48 11.01 1.03 -3.19
N GLU A 49 9.89 0.44 -2.84
CA GLU A 49 9.09 0.74 -1.67
C GLU A 49 8.85 -0.53 -0.85
N PRO A 50 8.83 -0.44 0.50
CA PRO A 50 8.52 -1.58 1.34
C PRO A 50 7.02 -1.67 1.58
N PHE A 51 6.25 -2.09 0.56
CA PHE A 51 4.79 -2.21 0.64
C PHE A 51 4.37 -3.01 1.88
N VAL A 52 3.62 -2.37 2.77
CA VAL A 52 3.08 -2.98 3.99
C VAL A 52 1.59 -3.25 3.81
N SER A 53 1.06 -4.35 4.37
CA SER A 53 -0.38 -4.59 4.38
C SER A 53 -1.06 -3.74 5.46
N ALA A 54 -2.23 -3.18 5.13
CA ALA A 54 -3.10 -2.50 6.06
C ALA A 54 -3.53 -3.41 7.24
N ASP A 55 -3.63 -4.72 7.04
CA ASP A 55 -3.93 -5.69 8.09
C ASP A 55 -2.80 -5.73 9.14
N ASP A 56 -1.54 -5.72 8.71
CA ASP A 56 -0.39 -5.64 9.63
C ASP A 56 -0.36 -4.32 10.40
N ILE A 57 -0.73 -3.21 9.74
CA ILE A 57 -0.84 -1.91 10.41
C ILE A 57 -1.91 -1.96 11.50
N ALA A 58 -3.08 -2.52 11.19
CA ALA A 58 -4.18 -2.64 12.11
C ALA A 58 -3.81 -3.54 13.30
N ASP A 59 -3.19 -4.69 13.04
CA ASP A 59 -2.72 -5.62 14.08
C ASP A 59 -1.71 -4.95 15.02
N VAL A 60 -0.71 -4.23 14.47
CA VAL A 60 0.26 -3.50 15.31
C VAL A 60 -0.41 -2.41 16.13
N ALA A 61 -1.38 -1.69 15.54
CA ALA A 61 -2.12 -0.68 16.25
C ALA A 61 -2.92 -1.25 17.42
N VAL A 62 -3.57 -2.40 17.21
CA VAL A 62 -4.30 -3.11 18.27
C VAL A 62 -3.35 -3.54 19.39
N GLU A 63 -2.25 -4.22 19.05
CA GLU A 63 -1.28 -4.69 20.05
C GLU A 63 -0.67 -3.53 20.85
N ALA A 64 -0.22 -2.48 20.15
CA ALA A 64 0.38 -1.30 20.76
C ALA A 64 -0.59 -0.57 21.71
N LEU A 65 -1.88 -0.53 21.38
CA LEU A 65 -2.89 0.09 22.24
C LEU A 65 -3.25 -0.76 23.46
N LEU A 66 -3.15 -2.08 23.36
CA LEU A 66 -3.56 -3.01 24.42
C LEU A 66 -2.43 -3.31 25.42
N ASP A 67 -1.18 -3.42 24.98
CA ASP A 67 -0.04 -3.68 25.87
C ASP A 67 0.68 -2.37 26.27
N PRO A 68 0.67 -2.00 27.58
CA PRO A 68 1.47 -0.91 28.13
C PRO A 68 2.96 -0.90 27.77
N ALA A 69 3.56 -2.04 27.40
CA ALA A 69 4.95 -2.14 26.99
C ALA A 69 5.29 -1.27 25.77
N HIS A 70 4.29 -0.91 24.96
CA HIS A 70 4.45 -0.09 23.76
C HIS A 70 4.31 1.42 23.99
N ARG A 71 4.02 1.85 25.23
CA ARG A 71 3.84 3.28 25.56
C ARG A 71 5.11 4.09 25.32
N GLY A 72 4.95 5.25 24.67
CA GLY A 72 6.06 6.14 24.33
C GLY A 72 7.04 5.57 23.28
N ARG A 73 6.71 4.44 22.65
CA ARG A 73 7.49 3.86 21.55
C ARG A 73 7.00 4.45 20.22
N THR A 74 7.93 4.60 19.28
CA THR A 74 7.63 4.90 17.89
C THR A 74 8.00 3.69 17.06
N TYR A 75 7.05 3.23 16.24
CA TYR A 75 7.26 2.15 15.28
C TYR A 75 7.19 2.69 13.86
N GLU A 76 8.01 2.14 12.97
CA GLU A 76 8.07 2.39 11.55
C GLU A 76 7.67 1.10 10.82
N LEU A 77 6.43 1.00 10.35
CA LEU A 77 5.90 -0.26 9.83
C LEU A 77 6.07 -0.37 8.32
N THR A 78 6.78 -1.41 7.90
CA THR A 78 7.20 -1.65 6.52
C THR A 78 6.94 -3.10 6.14
N GLY A 79 6.77 -3.39 4.84
CA GLY A 79 6.81 -4.76 4.33
C GLY A 79 8.17 -5.46 4.58
N PRO A 80 8.25 -6.79 4.42
CA PRO A 80 9.46 -7.56 4.76
C PRO A 80 10.60 -7.39 3.75
N ARG A 81 10.36 -6.77 2.60
CA ARG A 81 11.35 -6.50 1.54
C ARG A 81 10.97 -5.29 0.71
N LEU A 82 11.93 -4.78 -0.04
CA LEU A 82 11.73 -3.70 -1.02
C LEU A 82 11.24 -4.27 -2.34
N LEU A 83 10.35 -3.53 -2.98
CA LEU A 83 9.77 -3.85 -4.27
C LEU A 83 9.60 -2.58 -5.10
N THR A 84 9.98 -2.63 -6.37
CA THR A 84 9.53 -1.63 -7.34
C THR A 84 8.06 -1.88 -7.70
N PHE A 85 7.37 -0.84 -8.19
CA PHE A 85 6.01 -1.01 -8.73
C PHE A 85 5.96 -2.04 -9.87
N ALA A 86 7.01 -2.12 -10.69
CA ALA A 86 7.10 -3.11 -11.75
C ALA A 86 7.11 -4.55 -11.21
N GLU A 87 7.88 -4.81 -10.15
CA GLU A 87 7.94 -6.11 -9.50
C GLU A 87 6.62 -6.43 -8.77
N ALA A 88 6.02 -5.46 -8.08
CA ALA A 88 4.70 -5.62 -7.47
C ALA A 88 3.64 -6.02 -8.51
N VAL A 89 3.59 -5.33 -9.66
CA VAL A 89 2.69 -5.68 -10.77
C VAL A 89 2.99 -7.08 -11.32
N ALA A 90 4.25 -7.47 -11.42
CA ALA A 90 4.62 -8.81 -11.87
C ALA A 90 4.13 -9.91 -10.91
N GLU A 91 4.20 -9.68 -9.59
CA GLU A 91 3.67 -10.61 -8.59
C GLU A 91 2.14 -10.71 -8.65
N ILE A 92 1.45 -9.59 -8.89
CA ILE A 92 -0.01 -9.57 -9.14
C ILE A 92 -0.37 -10.35 -10.40
N ALA A 93 0.35 -10.15 -11.50
CA ALA A 93 0.17 -10.89 -12.75
C ALA A 93 0.33 -12.40 -12.53
N ALA A 94 1.38 -12.81 -11.81
CA ALA A 94 1.62 -14.21 -11.48
C ALA A 94 0.51 -14.81 -10.60
N ALA A 95 0.07 -14.09 -9.55
CA ALA A 95 -0.97 -14.54 -8.63
C ALA A 95 -2.36 -14.63 -9.30
N SER A 96 -2.71 -13.64 -10.12
CA SER A 96 -3.99 -13.55 -10.81
C SER A 96 -4.05 -14.39 -12.10
N ARG A 97 -2.89 -14.86 -12.60
CA ARG A 97 -2.74 -15.52 -13.91
C ARG A 97 -3.25 -14.66 -15.06
N ARG A 98 -3.02 -13.35 -14.98
CA ARG A 98 -3.40 -12.37 -16.00
C ARG A 98 -2.15 -11.73 -16.58
N GLU A 99 -2.22 -11.35 -17.85
CA GLU A 99 -1.24 -10.46 -18.44
C GLU A 99 -1.52 -9.04 -17.95
N ILE A 100 -0.61 -8.48 -17.13
CA ILE A 100 -0.70 -7.12 -16.62
C ILE A 100 0.66 -6.47 -16.85
N ARG A 101 0.69 -5.39 -17.61
CA ARG A 101 1.93 -4.67 -17.93
C ARG A 101 2.15 -3.53 -16.95
N TYR A 102 3.41 -3.27 -16.64
CA TYR A 102 3.83 -2.04 -15.98
C TYR A 102 4.52 -1.13 -17.00
N ARG A 103 4.14 0.15 -17.02
CA ARG A 103 4.76 1.16 -17.90
C ARG A 103 5.15 2.40 -17.10
N THR A 104 6.43 2.75 -17.12
CA THR A 104 6.86 4.04 -16.58
C THR A 104 6.48 5.16 -17.56
N VAL A 105 5.82 6.19 -17.06
CA VAL A 105 5.46 7.40 -17.82
C VAL A 105 6.08 8.64 -17.18
N SER A 106 6.09 9.78 -17.88
CA SER A 106 6.52 11.03 -17.23
C SER A 106 5.45 11.52 -16.25
N THR A 107 5.85 12.25 -15.20
CA THR A 107 4.90 12.88 -14.27
C THR A 107 3.94 13.82 -15.00
N ALA A 108 4.42 14.53 -16.02
CA ALA A 108 3.59 15.42 -16.84
C ALA A 108 2.51 14.65 -17.62
N ASP A 109 2.87 13.53 -18.25
CA ASP A 109 1.92 12.71 -19.00
C ASP A 109 0.88 12.08 -18.07
N PHE A 110 1.31 11.59 -16.90
CA PHE A 110 0.43 11.02 -15.88
C PHE A 110 -0.60 12.03 -15.38
N LEU A 111 -0.17 13.25 -15.01
CA LEU A 111 -1.07 14.30 -14.57
C LEU A 111 -2.02 14.75 -15.68
N ALA A 112 -1.56 14.79 -16.93
CA ALA A 112 -2.41 15.10 -18.08
C ALA A 112 -3.48 14.02 -18.34
N GLU A 113 -3.17 12.74 -18.08
CA GLU A 113 -4.14 11.64 -18.11
C GLU A 113 -5.18 11.77 -17.00
N LEU A 114 -4.74 12.00 -15.76
CA LEU A 114 -5.64 12.19 -14.61
C LEU A 114 -6.55 13.42 -14.78
N GLY A 115 -6.04 14.53 -15.30
CA GLY A 115 -6.84 15.72 -15.58
C GLY A 115 -7.91 15.45 -16.65
N ARG A 116 -7.59 14.67 -17.68
CA ARG A 116 -8.58 14.21 -18.68
C ARG A 116 -9.61 13.25 -18.09
N ALA A 117 -9.24 12.48 -17.08
CA ALA A 117 -10.16 11.63 -16.32
C ALA A 117 -11.07 12.41 -15.34
N GLY A 118 -10.88 13.73 -15.21
CA GLY A 118 -11.73 14.61 -14.41
C GLY A 118 -11.30 14.75 -12.96
N LEU A 119 -10.05 14.41 -12.61
CA LEU A 119 -9.54 14.68 -11.27
C LEU A 119 -9.46 16.19 -11.01
N PRO A 120 -9.89 16.65 -9.82
CA PRO A 120 -9.83 18.06 -9.47
C PRO A 120 -8.37 18.53 -9.27
N GLU A 121 -8.15 19.83 -9.40
CA GLU A 121 -6.80 20.43 -9.43
C GLU A 121 -6.01 20.20 -8.12
N ASP A 122 -6.68 20.19 -6.98
CA ASP A 122 -6.10 19.87 -5.68
C ASP A 122 -5.59 18.42 -5.62
N ALA A 123 -6.33 17.47 -6.18
CA ALA A 123 -5.90 16.08 -6.29
C ALA A 123 -4.73 15.93 -7.28
N LEU A 124 -4.72 16.67 -8.40
CA LEU A 124 -3.59 16.68 -9.34
C LEU A 124 -2.31 17.21 -8.69
N TRP A 125 -2.42 18.30 -7.92
CA TRP A 125 -1.30 18.85 -7.16
C TRP A 125 -0.75 17.84 -6.15
N LEU A 126 -1.62 17.14 -5.42
CA LEU A 126 -1.21 16.10 -4.48
C LEU A 126 -0.47 14.95 -5.18
N MET A 127 -0.97 14.50 -6.35
CA MET A 127 -0.30 13.47 -7.14
C MET A 127 1.06 13.93 -7.64
N GLN A 128 1.18 15.19 -8.07
CA GLN A 128 2.45 15.76 -8.50
C GLN A 128 3.47 15.76 -7.36
N ASP A 129 3.08 16.20 -6.18
CA ASP A 129 3.95 16.26 -5.00
C ASP A 129 4.37 14.85 -4.55
N LEU A 130 3.43 13.89 -4.54
CA LEU A 130 3.68 12.50 -4.21
C LEU A 130 4.77 11.88 -5.10
N PHE A 131 4.64 12.02 -6.43
CA PHE A 131 5.58 11.40 -7.36
C PHE A 131 6.87 12.18 -7.59
N THR A 132 6.92 13.47 -7.25
CA THR A 132 8.12 14.31 -7.45
C THR A 132 8.96 14.45 -6.20
N ASN A 133 8.32 14.63 -5.04
CA ASN A 133 8.98 14.99 -3.80
C ASN A 133 8.93 13.88 -2.74
N THR A 134 7.94 12.99 -2.79
CA THR A 134 7.77 11.92 -1.80
C THR A 134 8.36 10.59 -2.27
N LEU A 135 8.17 10.22 -3.54
CA LEU A 135 8.71 9.01 -4.15
C LEU A 135 10.16 9.20 -4.63
N ASP A 136 11.04 9.69 -3.76
CA ASP A 136 12.46 9.93 -4.07
C ASP A 136 13.40 8.83 -3.53
N GLY A 137 12.83 7.75 -2.98
CA GLY A 137 13.56 6.61 -2.44
C GLY A 137 14.02 6.78 -0.99
N ARG A 138 13.72 7.90 -0.32
CA ARG A 138 14.00 8.04 1.13
C ARG A 138 13.29 6.98 1.99
N ASN A 139 12.22 6.39 1.48
CA ASN A 139 11.44 5.36 2.15
C ASN A 139 11.92 3.93 1.83
N ALA A 140 12.98 3.77 1.03
CA ALA A 140 13.51 2.47 0.62
C ALA A 140 14.33 1.79 1.75
N SER A 141 13.70 1.52 2.90
CA SER A 141 14.29 0.76 3.98
C SER A 141 13.29 -0.20 4.62
N VAL A 142 13.77 -1.37 5.02
CA VAL A 142 12.97 -2.38 5.74
C VAL A 142 13.22 -2.24 7.23
N ARG A 143 12.15 -2.31 8.01
CA ARG A 143 12.16 -2.25 9.47
C ARG A 143 11.58 -3.53 10.08
N PRO A 144 12.12 -4.00 11.20
CA PRO A 144 11.64 -5.20 11.88
C PRO A 144 10.46 -4.91 12.83
N ASP A 145 9.87 -3.72 12.78
CA ASP A 145 8.96 -3.25 13.82
C ASP A 145 7.64 -4.02 13.85
N VAL A 146 7.13 -4.47 12.69
CA VAL A 146 5.99 -5.39 12.63
C VAL A 146 6.30 -6.70 13.36
N GLU A 147 7.48 -7.29 13.09
CA GLU A 147 7.91 -8.53 13.74
C GLU A 147 8.17 -8.35 15.24
N THR A 148 8.68 -7.18 15.62
CA THR A 148 8.94 -6.82 17.02
C THR A 148 7.66 -6.71 17.82
N VAL A 149 6.59 -6.15 17.24
CA VAL A 149 5.31 -5.98 17.94
C VAL A 149 4.46 -7.24 17.88
N LEU A 150 4.32 -7.87 16.70
CA LEU A 150 3.39 -8.99 16.52
C LEU A 150 3.99 -10.38 16.79
N GLY A 151 5.31 -10.49 16.92
CA GLY A 151 6.00 -11.78 17.04
C GLY A 151 5.93 -12.66 15.78
N ARG A 152 5.43 -12.11 14.67
CA ARG A 152 5.39 -12.73 13.33
C ARG A 152 5.90 -11.73 12.30
N LYS A 153 6.49 -12.21 11.21
CA LYS A 153 6.89 -11.34 10.10
C LYS A 153 5.69 -10.60 9.50
N ALA A 154 5.97 -9.41 8.95
CA ALA A 154 5.04 -8.72 8.07
C ALA A 154 4.64 -9.62 6.88
N GLU A 155 3.41 -9.47 6.42
CA GLU A 155 2.90 -10.16 5.23
C GLU A 155 3.78 -9.83 4.03
N ASP A 156 4.27 -10.85 3.34
CA ASP A 156 4.99 -10.65 2.09
C ASP A 156 4.00 -10.26 0.98
N PHE A 157 4.40 -9.33 0.11
CA PHE A 157 3.55 -8.87 -0.98
C PHE A 157 3.06 -10.02 -1.88
N ALA A 158 3.86 -11.08 -2.06
CA ALA A 158 3.45 -12.25 -2.84
C ALA A 158 2.31 -13.01 -2.18
N ASP A 159 2.28 -13.06 -0.84
CA ASP A 159 1.22 -13.73 -0.07
C ASP A 159 -0.06 -12.90 -0.08
N PHE A 160 0.06 -11.59 0.11
CA PHE A 160 -1.02 -10.63 -0.13
C PHE A 160 -1.61 -10.81 -1.53
N ALA A 161 -0.77 -10.83 -2.57
CA ALA A 161 -1.23 -10.93 -3.94
C ALA A 161 -1.97 -12.25 -4.22
N ARG A 162 -1.47 -13.37 -3.69
CA ARG A 162 -2.15 -14.67 -3.79
C ARG A 162 -3.50 -14.66 -3.06
N ARG A 163 -3.59 -14.01 -1.90
CA ARG A 163 -4.83 -13.87 -1.12
C ARG A 163 -5.87 -13.05 -1.88
N ALA A 164 -5.51 -11.84 -2.28
CA ALA A 164 -6.37 -10.95 -3.06
C ALA A 164 -6.86 -11.58 -4.37
N ALA A 165 -6.00 -12.32 -5.08
CA ALA A 165 -6.40 -13.05 -6.29
C ALA A 165 -7.45 -14.14 -6.01
N ARG A 166 -7.33 -14.89 -4.90
CA ARG A 166 -8.32 -15.89 -4.49
C ARG A 166 -9.66 -15.25 -4.13
N GLU A 167 -9.63 -14.11 -3.47
CA GLU A 167 -10.81 -13.32 -3.09
C GLU A 167 -11.48 -12.63 -4.29
N GLY A 168 -10.78 -12.59 -5.43
CA GLY A 168 -11.34 -12.12 -6.70
C GLY A 168 -11.11 -10.65 -6.98
N ALA A 169 -10.18 -9.99 -6.27
CA ALA A 169 -9.90 -8.56 -6.40
C ALA A 169 -9.60 -8.10 -7.84
N TRP A 170 -9.03 -8.98 -8.67
CA TRP A 170 -8.63 -8.65 -10.05
C TRP A 170 -9.36 -9.46 -11.12
N ARG A 171 -10.59 -9.90 -10.83
CA ARG A 171 -11.45 -10.56 -11.83
C ARG A 171 -12.13 -9.50 -12.70
N PRO A 172 -11.93 -9.50 -14.03
CA PRO A 172 -12.69 -8.62 -14.92
C PRO A 172 -14.18 -8.93 -14.83
N ALA A 173 -15.03 -7.89 -14.94
CA ALA A 173 -16.49 -8.01 -14.87
C ALA A 173 -17.10 -9.01 -15.90
N GLN A 174 -16.35 -9.37 -16.96
CA GLN A 174 -16.77 -10.35 -17.97
C GLN A 174 -16.80 -11.80 -17.47
N ALA A 175 -16.20 -12.13 -16.32
CA ALA A 175 -16.17 -13.50 -15.79
C ALA A 175 -17.47 -13.96 -15.11
N LEU A 176 -18.51 -13.12 -15.03
CA LEU A 176 -19.81 -13.46 -14.42
C LEU A 176 -20.90 -13.84 -15.45
N VAL A 177 -20.59 -13.79 -16.75
CA VAL A 177 -21.52 -14.19 -17.82
C VAL A 177 -20.98 -15.45 -18.49
N GLY A 178 -21.11 -16.59 -17.82
CA GLY A 178 -20.63 -17.85 -18.38
C GLY A 178 -20.62 -18.97 -17.37
N ASP A 179 -21.78 -19.27 -16.80
CA ASP A 179 -22.21 -20.61 -16.37
C ASP A 179 -23.66 -20.50 -15.90
N ALA A 180 -24.58 -20.60 -16.86
CA ALA A 180 -26.01 -20.84 -16.65
C ALA A 180 -26.51 -21.77 -17.76
#